data_AF-K2PA08-F1
#
_entry.id   AF-K2PA08-F1
#
_cell.length_a   1.000
_cell.length_b   1.000
_cell.length_c   1.000
_cell.angle_alpha   90.00
_cell.angle_beta   90.00
_cell.angle_gamma   90.00
#
_symmetry.space_group_name_H-M   'P 1'
#
loop_
_entity.id
_entity.type
_entity.pdbx_description
1 polymer ?
#
loop_
_entity_poly.entity_id
_entity_poly.type
_entity_poly.pdbx_seq_one_letter_code
_entity_poly.pdbx_strand_id
1 'polypeptide(L)'
;MTLPRPDFSPVMLSLFLRARAEFCVSDSGEPWRRTEIVRAFRADMRKRAGVTNVEFHMAWMGRLASPEPRAALWAALGHPPAAHGVTLVHGGQHRWGEGEGLPC
;
A
#
# COMPACT_ATOMS: atom_id res chain seq x y z
N MET A 1 -11.97 1.54 24.84
CA MET A 1 -10.93 2.14 23.97
C MET A 1 -11.20 1.68 22.55
N THR A 2 -11.68 2.56 21.68
CA THR A 2 -11.89 2.23 20.26
C THR A 2 -10.53 2.09 19.58
N LEU A 3 -10.23 0.92 19.01
CA LEU A 3 -9.01 0.74 18.23
C LEU A 3 -8.97 1.76 17.08
N PRO A 4 -7.83 2.45 16.86
CA PRO A 4 -7.72 3.41 15.77
C PRO A 4 -8.03 2.72 14.44
N ARG A 5 -8.81 3.40 13.59
CA ARG A 5 -9.17 2.89 12.28
C ARG A 5 -7.90 2.70 11.45
N PRO A 6 -7.64 1.51 10.89
CA PRO A 6 -6.47 1.31 10.04
C PRO A 6 -6.58 2.21 8.81
N ASP A 7 -5.50 2.94 8.50
CA ASP A 7 -5.43 3.88 7.37
C ASP A 7 -4.77 3.23 6.16
N PHE A 8 -5.52 3.05 5.09
CA PHE A 8 -5.07 2.59 3.78
C PHE A 8 -5.04 3.72 2.75
N SER A 9 -4.94 4.99 3.19
CA SER A 9 -4.82 6.16 2.33
C SER A 9 -3.62 6.06 1.36
N PRO A 10 -3.66 6.79 0.23
CA PRO A 10 -2.54 6.81 -0.71
C PRO A 10 -1.24 7.30 -0.07
N VAL A 11 -1.33 8.28 0.84
CA VAL A 11 -0.18 8.81 1.59
C VAL A 11 0.41 7.72 2.48
N MET A 12 -0.42 6.99 3.22
CA MET A 12 0.06 5.92 4.09
C MET A 12 0.74 4.80 3.29
N LEU A 13 0.17 4.43 2.14
CA LEU A 13 0.80 3.45 1.24
C LEU A 13 2.19 3.91 0.79
N SER A 14 2.36 5.20 0.45
CA SER A 14 3.67 5.73 0.04
C SER A 14 4.73 5.62 1.12
N LEU A 15 4.34 5.83 2.38
CA LEU A 15 5.22 5.75 3.54
C LEU A 15 5.62 4.30 3.81
N PHE A 16 4.69 3.35 3.73
CA PHE A 16 4.99 1.92 3.86
C PHE A 16 5.93 1.42 2.75
N LEU A 17 5.69 1.81 1.49
CA LEU A 17 6.56 1.45 0.37
C LEU A 17 7.99 1.97 0.56
N ARG A 18 8.14 3.22 1.02
CA ARG A 18 9.46 3.81 1.30
C ARG A 18 10.13 3.11 2.48
N ALA A 19 9.42 2.89 3.58
CA ALA A 19 9.95 2.20 4.75
C ALA A 19 10.44 0.79 4.41
N ARG A 20 9.71 0.04 3.57
CA ARG A 20 10.14 -1.28 3.09
C ARG A 20 11.38 -1.20 2.20
N ALA A 21 11.47 -0.19 1.33
CA ALA A 21 12.67 0.03 0.54
C ALA A 21 13.90 0.35 1.41
N GLU A 22 13.73 1.19 2.44
CA GLU A 22 14.80 1.48 3.42
C GLU A 22 15.21 0.23 4.21
N PHE A 23 14.24 -0.60 4.58
CA PHE A 23 14.52 -1.89 5.22
C PHE A 23 15.38 -2.78 4.32
N CYS A 24 15.04 -2.92 3.03
CA CYS A 24 15.87 -3.67 2.08
C CYS A 24 17.29 -3.11 1.93
N VAL A 25 17.46 -1.79 2.01
CA VAL A 25 18.80 -1.15 1.97
C VAL A 25 19.58 -1.44 3.25
N SER A 26 18.91 -1.46 4.40
CA SER A 26 19.56 -1.74 5.68
C SER A 26 19.92 -3.21 5.82
N ASP A 27 19.06 -4.10 5.32
CA ASP A 27 19.20 -5.56 5.37
C ASP A 27 20.22 -6.10 4.36
N SER A 28 20.56 -5.33 3.31
CA SER A 28 21.48 -5.80 2.27
C SER A 28 22.93 -5.95 2.72
N GLY A 29 23.34 -5.31 3.83
CA GLY A 29 24.73 -5.16 4.22
C GLY A 29 25.58 -4.27 3.29
N GLU A 30 24.97 -3.72 2.22
CA GLU A 30 25.62 -2.90 1.19
C GLU A 30 24.89 -1.55 1.00
N PRO A 31 24.83 -0.67 2.03
CA PRO A 31 24.03 0.56 1.98
C PRO A 31 24.48 1.55 0.89
N TRP A 32 25.72 1.46 0.40
CA TRP A 32 26.22 2.29 -0.71
C TRP A 32 25.55 1.97 -2.05
N ARG A 33 24.93 0.80 -2.21
CA ARG A 33 24.16 0.39 -3.41
C ARG A 33 22.67 0.74 -3.31
N ARG A 34 22.35 1.75 -2.50
CA ARG A 34 20.98 2.20 -2.23
C ARG A 34 20.14 2.33 -3.49
N THR A 35 20.68 2.98 -4.52
CA THR A 35 19.96 3.26 -5.76
C THR A 35 19.55 1.98 -6.47
N GLU A 36 20.46 1.01 -6.60
CA GLU A 36 20.20 -0.29 -7.21
C GLU A 36 19.19 -1.10 -6.40
N ILE A 37 19.34 -1.13 -5.07
CA ILE A 37 18.46 -1.87 -4.17
C ILE A 37 17.04 -1.31 -4.23
N VAL A 38 16.87 0.02 -4.12
CA VAL A 38 15.54 0.64 -4.22
C VAL A 38 14.95 0.42 -5.61
N ARG A 39 15.75 0.48 -6.68
CA ARG A 39 15.27 0.20 -8.04
C ARG A 39 14.80 -1.26 -8.17
N ALA A 40 15.55 -2.21 -7.64
CA ALA A 40 15.18 -3.63 -7.64
C ALA A 40 13.89 -3.87 -6.82
N PHE A 41 13.79 -3.28 -5.63
CA PHE A 41 12.60 -3.33 -4.79
C PHE A 41 11.36 -2.81 -5.53
N ARG A 42 11.46 -1.65 -6.18
CA ARG A 42 10.33 -1.09 -6.95
C ARG A 42 9.91 -2.00 -8.10
N ALA A 43 10.88 -2.58 -8.83
CA ALA A 43 10.60 -3.49 -9.93
C ALA A 43 9.91 -4.79 -9.45
N ASP A 44 10.39 -5.35 -8.35
CA ASP A 44 9.83 -6.55 -7.72
C ASP A 44 8.41 -6.29 -7.19
N MET A 45 8.22 -5.23 -6.40
CA MET A 45 6.89 -4.88 -5.86
C MET A 45 5.87 -4.62 -6.96
N ARG A 46 6.25 -3.93 -8.03
CA ARG A 46 5.39 -3.72 -9.20
C ARG A 46 4.96 -5.05 -9.82
N LYS A 47 5.90 -5.99 -10.00
CA LYS A 47 5.62 -7.32 -10.55
C LYS A 47 4.69 -8.11 -9.63
N ARG A 48 4.93 -8.12 -8.33
CA ARG A 48 4.10 -8.82 -7.33
C ARG A 48 2.68 -8.28 -7.26
N ALA A 49 2.52 -6.96 -7.32
CA ALA A 49 1.21 -6.31 -7.27
C ALA A 49 0.48 -6.31 -8.64
N GLY A 50 1.15 -6.69 -9.73
CA GLY A 50 0.54 -6.69 -11.06
C GLY A 50 0.18 -5.30 -11.60
N VAL A 51 0.78 -4.23 -11.06
CA VAL A 51 0.45 -2.84 -11.44
C VAL A 51 1.37 -2.30 -12.54
N THR A 52 0.90 -1.30 -13.27
CA THR A 52 1.70 -0.59 -14.27
C THR A 52 2.79 0.27 -13.63
N ASN A 53 3.77 0.71 -14.43
CA ASN A 53 4.79 1.64 -13.95
C ASN A 53 4.19 2.98 -13.48
N VAL A 54 3.17 3.48 -14.19
CA VAL A 54 2.50 4.75 -13.85
C VAL A 54 1.76 4.64 -12.52
N GLU A 55 1.00 3.57 -12.30
CA GLU A 55 0.29 3.35 -11.03
C GLU A 55 1.25 3.20 -9.86
N PHE A 56 2.33 2.44 -10.05
CA PHE A 56 3.36 2.30 -9.03
C PHE A 56 4.02 3.65 -8.72
N HIS A 57 4.32 4.45 -9.74
CA HIS A 57 4.88 5.79 -9.56
C HIS A 57 3.92 6.71 -8.78
N MET A 58 2.62 6.67 -9.10
CA MET A 58 1.60 7.40 -8.34
C MET A 58 1.51 6.93 -6.89
N ALA A 59 1.60 5.62 -6.62
CA ALA A 59 1.63 5.09 -5.26
C ALA A 59 2.87 5.57 -4.50
N TRP A 60 4.03 5.56 -5.16
CA TRP A 60 5.28 6.03 -4.58
C TRP A 60 5.26 7.53 -4.21
N MET A 61 4.50 8.32 -4.96
CA MET A 61 4.25 9.74 -4.68
C MET A 61 3.10 9.99 -3.69
N GLY A 62 2.37 8.95 -3.27
CA GLY A 62 1.21 9.08 -2.38
C GLY A 62 -0.04 9.65 -3.05
N ARG A 63 -0.18 9.45 -4.37
CA ARG A 63 -1.26 10.02 -5.21
C ARG A 63 -2.13 8.96 -5.89
N LEU A 64 -1.90 7.67 -5.62
CA LEU A 64 -2.69 6.59 -6.22
C LEU A 64 -4.11 6.55 -5.63
N ALA A 65 -5.05 7.20 -6.29
CA ALA A 65 -6.45 7.24 -5.85
C ALA A 65 -7.22 5.96 -6.23
N SER A 66 -6.85 5.30 -7.33
CA SER A 66 -7.55 4.12 -7.85
C SER A 66 -7.59 2.98 -6.80
N PRO A 67 -8.78 2.44 -6.47
CA PRO A 67 -8.93 1.49 -5.38
C PRO A 67 -8.28 0.13 -5.66
N GLU A 68 -8.42 -0.41 -6.87
CA GLU A 68 -7.93 -1.75 -7.23
C GLU A 68 -6.38 -1.83 -7.22
N PRO A 69 -5.62 -0.96 -7.92
CA PRO A 69 -4.16 -0.99 -7.85
C PRO A 69 -3.62 -0.73 -6.44
N ARG A 70 -4.34 0.08 -5.65
CA ARG A 70 -3.98 0.36 -4.25
C ARG A 70 -4.20 -0.86 -3.37
N ALA A 71 -5.30 -1.59 -3.53
CA ALA A 71 -5.56 -2.84 -2.83
C ALA A 71 -4.49 -3.89 -3.19
N ALA A 72 -4.12 -4.01 -4.47
CA ALA A 72 -3.09 -4.95 -4.92
C ALA A 72 -1.71 -4.65 -4.32
N LEU A 73 -1.32 -3.38 -4.22
CA LEU A 73 -0.07 -2.97 -3.58
C LEU A 73 -0.08 -3.25 -2.07
N TRP A 74 -1.18 -2.97 -1.39
CA TRP A 74 -1.34 -3.31 0.03
C TRP A 74 -1.30 -4.82 0.27
N ALA A 75 -1.92 -5.63 -0.60
CA ALA A 75 -1.85 -7.08 -0.54
C ALA A 75 -0.41 -7.59 -0.78
N ALA A 76 0.32 -7.02 -1.74
CA ALA A 76 1.73 -7.36 -1.99
C ALA A 76 2.65 -7.00 -0.81
N LEU A 77 2.27 -5.99 -0.01
CA LEU A 77 2.95 -5.64 1.24
C LEU A 77 2.57 -6.58 2.41
N GLY A 78 1.59 -7.45 2.25
CA GLY A 78 1.09 -8.38 3.27
C GLY A 78 -0.06 -7.82 4.12
N HIS A 79 -0.64 -6.68 3.74
CA HIS A 79 -1.71 -6.01 4.49
C HIS A 79 -2.95 -5.76 3.60
N PRO A 80 -3.63 -6.81 3.12
CA PRO A 80 -4.80 -6.63 2.27
C PRO A 80 -5.93 -5.88 3.02
N PRO A 81 -6.46 -4.76 2.51
CA PRO A 81 -7.47 -3.97 3.22
C PRO A 81 -8.72 -4.77 3.62
N ALA A 82 -9.12 -5.73 2.78
CA ALA A 82 -10.25 -6.61 3.05
C ALA A 82 -10.09 -7.45 4.32
N ALA A 83 -8.86 -7.87 4.67
CA ALA A 83 -8.60 -8.58 5.93
C ALA A 83 -8.82 -7.72 7.18
N HIS A 84 -8.93 -6.40 7.00
CA HIS A 84 -9.23 -5.44 8.05
C HIS A 84 -10.67 -4.90 7.99
N GLY A 85 -11.54 -5.53 7.18
CA GLY A 85 -12.91 -5.07 6.95
C GLY A 85 -12.99 -3.71 6.26
N VAL A 86 -11.94 -3.35 5.49
CA VAL A 86 -11.87 -2.08 4.77
C VAL A 86 -12.07 -2.29 3.27
N THR A 87 -12.99 -1.52 2.70
CA THR A 87 -13.18 -1.40 1.25
C THR A 87 -12.59 -0.07 0.79
N LEU A 88 -11.71 -0.11 -0.22
CA LEU A 88 -11.12 1.10 -0.79
C LEU A 88 -12.07 1.73 -1.81
N VAL A 89 -12.16 3.05 -1.79
CA VAL A 89 -12.86 3.87 -2.81
C VAL A 89 -11.89 4.87 -3.41
N HIS A 90 -12.27 5.61 -4.45
CA HIS A 90 -11.38 6.58 -5.09
C HIS A 90 -10.81 7.61 -4.10
N GLY A 91 -9.52 7.48 -3.77
CA GLY A 91 -8.82 8.33 -2.79
C GLY A 91 -9.17 8.11 -1.32
N GLY A 92 -10.16 7.27 -1.01
CA GLY A 92 -10.68 7.07 0.35
C GLY A 92 -10.83 5.59 0.75
N GLN A 93 -11.58 5.35 1.82
CA GLN A 93 -11.90 4.02 2.31
C GLN A 93 -13.19 4.02 3.14
N HIS A 94 -13.90 2.89 3.18
CA HIS A 94 -15.05 2.61 4.05
C HIS A 94 -14.77 1.37 4.90
N ARG A 95 -15.32 1.33 6.11
CA ARG A 95 -15.31 0.13 6.95
C ARG A 95 -16.65 -0.58 6.79
N TRP A 96 -16.63 -1.89 6.65
CA TRP A 96 -17.84 -2.71 6.73
C TRP A 96 -18.50 -2.53 8.10
N GLY A 97 -19.78 -2.11 8.13
CA GLY A 97 -20.56 -1.89 9.35
C GLY A 97 -20.84 -0.43 9.73
N GLU A 98 -20.39 0.56 8.96
CA GLU A 98 -20.82 1.96 9.10
C GLU A 98 -21.88 2.27 8.02
N GLY A 99 -23.16 1.92 8.27
CA GLY A 99 -24.29 2.38 7.43
C GLY A 99 -25.37 1.36 7.06
N GLU A 100 -25.26 0.08 7.44
CA GLU A 100 -26.34 -0.88 7.24
C GLU A 100 -27.17 -0.99 8.53
N GLY A 101 -28.34 -0.34 8.53
CA GLY A 101 -29.41 -0.73 9.43
C GLY A 101 -29.68 -2.22 9.24
N LEU A 102 -29.72 -2.95 10.36
CA LEU A 102 -30.10 -4.36 10.39
C LEU A 102 -31.42 -4.55 9.62
N PRO A 103 -31.49 -5.43 8.60
CA PRO A 103 -32.78 -5.91 8.16
C PRO A 103 -33.40 -6.75 9.29
N CYS A 104 -34.68 -6.49 9.53
CA CYS A 104 -35.55 -7.16 10.51
C CYS A 104 -35.57 -8.68 10.35
#